data_AF-A0A520KRG4-F1
#
_entry.id   AF-A0A520KRG4-F1
#
_cell.length_a   1.000
_cell.length_b   1.000
_cell.length_c   1.000
_cell.angle_alpha   90.00
_cell.angle_beta   90.00
_cell.angle_gamma   90.00
#
_symmetry.space_group_name_H-M   'P 1'
#
loop_
_entity.id
_entity.type
_entity.pdbx_description
1 polymer ?
#
loop_
_entity_poly.entity_id
_entity_poly.type
_entity_poly.pdbx_seq_one_letter_code
_entity_poly.pdbx_strand_id
1 'polypeptide(L)' 'MDIKNVSITPEKCTNCMTCMLICSYIHTKSFNPSKSKIKIRPSYYKDNKLVPTEITFEECKKDCKTCLKYCVYGAIV' A
#
# COMPACT_ATOMS: atom_id res chain seq x y z
N MET A 1 -3.13 -7.87 -12.40
CA MET A 1 -1.79 -7.94 -13.01
C MET A 1 -0.78 -7.87 -11.87
N ASP A 2 -0.23 -9.03 -11.50
CA ASP A 2 0.50 -9.22 -10.25
C ASP A 2 1.89 -8.57 -10.30
N ILE A 3 2.19 -7.75 -9.30
CA ILE A 3 3.55 -7.29 -9.06
C ILE A 3 4.35 -8.53 -8.66
N LYS A 4 5.22 -9.03 -9.53
CA LYS A 4 6.03 -10.22 -9.23
C LYS A 4 6.95 -9.94 -8.04
N ASN A 5 6.98 -10.88 -7.10
CA ASN A 5 7.86 -10.89 -5.93
C ASN A 5 7.60 -9.78 -4.91
N VAL A 6 6.32 -9.44 -4.64
CA VAL A 6 5.97 -8.61 -3.48
C VAL A 6 5.69 -9.53 -2.29
N SER A 7 6.34 -9.27 -1.16
CA SER A 7 5.91 -9.83 0.12
C SER A 7 5.13 -8.77 0.91
N ILE A 8 3.99 -9.16 1.47
CA ILE A 8 3.13 -8.27 2.26
C ILE A 8 3.10 -8.82 3.69
N THR A 9 3.42 -7.97 4.66
CA THR A 9 3.33 -8.26 6.10
C THR A 9 2.44 -7.19 6.75
N PRO A 10 1.10 -7.37 6.75
CA PRO A 10 0.16 -6.36 7.24
C PRO A 10 0.42 -5.87 8.66
N GLU A 11 0.96 -6.73 9.52
CA GLU A 11 1.27 -6.47 10.93
C GLU A 11 2.34 -5.39 11.09
N LYS A 12 3.17 -5.16 10.06
CA LYS A 12 4.18 -4.09 10.05
C LYS A 12 3.63 -2.75 9.52
N CYS A 13 2.41 -2.72 8.99
CA CYS A 13 1.85 -1.51 8.41
C CYS A 13 1.34 -0.57 9.51
N THR A 14 1.91 0.64 9.58
CA THR A 14 1.55 1.67 10.56
C THR A 14 0.58 2.72 10.04
N ASN A 15 0.00 2.50 8.84
CA ASN A 15 -0.92 3.43 8.18
C ASN A 15 -0.34 4.84 7.91
N CYS A 16 0.99 4.97 7.78
CA CYS A 16 1.66 6.26 7.54
C CYS A 16 1.40 6.88 6.15
N MET A 17 0.77 6.13 5.24
CA MET A 17 0.40 6.54 3.87
C MET A 17 1.56 6.94 2.94
N THR A 18 2.83 6.82 3.33
CA THR A 18 3.99 7.19 2.48
C THR A 18 3.99 6.47 1.13
N CYS A 19 3.68 5.17 1.13
CA CYS A 19 3.58 4.38 -0.10
C CYS A 19 2.44 4.86 -1.02
N MET A 20 1.33 5.34 -0.45
CA MET A 20 0.22 5.91 -1.22
C MET A 20 0.59 7.28 -1.79
N LEU A 21 1.22 8.14 -0.98
CA LEU A 21 1.65 9.48 -1.38
C LEU A 21 2.69 9.46 -2.52
N ILE A 22 3.72 8.62 -2.42
CA ILE A 22 4.71 8.53 -3.49
C ILE A 22 4.09 7.93 -4.76
N CYS A 23 3.19 6.97 -4.62
CA CYS A 23 2.49 6.36 -5.75
C CYS A 23 1.61 7.39 -6.47
N SER A 24 0.79 8.14 -5.73
CA SER A 24 -0.05 9.19 -6.32
C SER A 24 0.80 10.26 -6.99
N TYR A 25 1.90 10.68 -6.37
CA TYR A 25 2.79 11.69 -6.93
C TYR A 25 3.42 11.25 -8.24
N ILE A 26 3.95 10.02 -8.30
CA ILE A 26 4.57 9.50 -9.52
C ILE A 26 3.57 9.38 -10.67
N HIS A 27 2.33 8.98 -10.40
CA HIS A 27 1.31 8.78 -11.45
C HIS A 27 0.51 10.02 -11.82
N THR A 28 0.31 10.95 -10.89
CA THR A 28 -0.63 12.08 -11.07
C THR A 28 0.00 13.44 -10.83
N LYS A 29 1.27 13.50 -10.42
CA LYS A 29 1.97 14.72 -10.01
C LYS A 29 1.27 15.47 -8.86
N SER A 30 0.49 14.75 -8.05
CA SER A 30 -0.21 15.28 -6.88
C SER A 30 -0.10 14.35 -5.68
N PHE A 31 -0.01 14.93 -4.48
CA PHE A 31 -0.08 14.19 -3.22
C PHE A 31 -1.55 13.95 -2.85
N ASN A 32 -2.08 12.80 -3.26
CA ASN A 32 -3.47 12.44 -3.03
C ASN A 32 -3.59 10.92 -2.89
N PRO A 33 -3.65 10.39 -1.66
CA PRO A 33 -3.78 8.95 -1.39
C PRO A 33 -4.98 8.30 -2.12
N SER A 34 -6.08 9.01 -2.34
CA SER A 34 -7.22 8.45 -3.08
C SER A 34 -6.89 8.14 -4.54
N LYS A 35 -5.88 8.80 -5.12
CA LYS A 35 -5.40 8.57 -6.49
C LYS A 35 -4.23 7.57 -6.57
N SER A 36 -3.78 6.98 -5.46
CA SER A 36 -2.73 5.96 -5.50
C SER A 36 -3.24 4.63 -6.04
N LYS A 37 -2.34 3.87 -6.67
CA LYS A 37 -2.60 2.51 -7.12
C LYS A 37 -2.48 1.46 -6.01
N ILE A 38 -1.74 1.76 -4.95
CA ILE A 38 -1.74 0.98 -3.71
C ILE A 38 -2.82 1.52 -2.78
N LYS A 39 -3.63 0.65 -2.16
CA LYS A 39 -4.61 1.02 -1.14
C LYS A 39 -4.25 0.37 0.19
N ILE A 40 -4.32 1.15 1.26
CA ILE A 40 -4.23 0.67 2.64
C ILE A 40 -5.61 0.84 3.25
N ARG A 41 -6.19 -0.25 3.75
CA ARG A 41 -7.39 -0.21 4.60
C ARG A 41 -6.94 -0.55 6.03
N PRO A 42 -6.93 0.44 6.95
CA PRO A 42 -6.48 0.21 8.32
C PRO A 42 -7.27 -0.90 9.01
N SER A 43 -6.63 -1.57 9.96
CA SER A 43 -7.30 -2.54 10.83
C SER A 43 -8.48 -1.90 11.57
N TYR A 44 -9.54 -2.68 11.75
CA TYR A 44 -10.74 -2.25 12.46
C TYR A 44 -11.35 -3.43 13.21
N TYR A 45 -12.25 -3.15 14.14
CA TYR A 45 -13.01 -4.20 14.83
C TYR A 45 -14.35 -4.42 14.14
N LYS A 46 -14.69 -5.70 13.92
CA LYS A 46 -16.00 -6.14 13.45
C LYS A 46 -16.42 -7.37 14.23
N ASP A 47 -17.61 -7.36 14.83
CA ASP A 47 -18.14 -8.47 15.63
C ASP A 47 -17.16 -8.95 16.72
N ASN A 48 -16.55 -8.00 17.46
CA ASN A 48 -15.51 -8.22 18.47
C ASN A 48 -14.24 -8.96 17.97
N LYS A 49 -14.02 -9.00 16.65
CA LYS A 49 -12.81 -9.56 16.04
C LYS A 49 -12.01 -8.44 15.38
N LEU A 50 -10.69 -8.48 15.55
CA LEU A 50 -9.77 -7.61 14.84
C LEU A 50 -9.70 -8.06 13.38
N VAL A 51 -10.11 -7.18 12.48
CA VAL A 51 -9.84 -7.32 11.05
C VAL A 51 -8.48 -6.67 10.78
N PRO A 52 -7.49 -7.41 10.26
CA PRO A 52 -6.16 -6.86 10.03
C PRO A 52 -6.17 -5.82 8.92
N THR A 53 -5.10 -5.01 8.88
CA THR A 53 -4.88 -4.07 7.78
C THR A 53 -4.86 -4.81 6.45
N GLU A 54 -5.54 -4.28 5.44
CA GLU A 54 -5.51 -4.81 4.08
C GLU A 54 -4.64 -3.92 3.19
N ILE A 55 -3.79 -4.54 2.37
CA ILE A 55 -2.94 -3.83 1.40
C ILE A 55 -3.20 -4.42 0.02
N THR A 56 -3.75 -3.60 -0.89
CA THR A 56 -4.09 -4.02 -2.25
C THR A 56 -3.40 -3.15 -3.29
N PHE A 57 -3.25 -3.68 -4.51
CA PHE A 57 -2.64 -2.99 -5.65
C PHE A 57 -3.58 -3.04 -6.85
N GLU A 58 -3.78 -1.91 -7.50
CA GLU A 58 -4.70 -1.73 -8.62
C GLU A 58 -3.92 -1.24 -9.84
N GLU A 59 -4.15 -1.86 -11.01
CA GLU A 59 -3.62 -1.39 -12.30
C GLU A 59 -2.10 -1.15 -12.34
N CYS A 60 -1.32 -1.92 -11.58
CA CYS A 60 0.14 -1.80 -11.60
C CYS A 60 0.71 -2.31 -12.93
N LYS A 61 1.63 -1.54 -13.52
CA LYS A 61 2.43 -2.00 -14.66
C LYS A 61 3.41 -3.08 -14.20
N LYS A 62 3.84 -3.95 -15.14
CA LYS A 62 4.96 -4.87 -14.93
C LYS A 62 6.17 -4.07 -14.43
N ASP A 63 6.81 -4.57 -13.37
CA ASP A 63 8.01 -3.98 -12.72
C ASP A 63 7.79 -2.67 -11.94
N CYS A 64 6.54 -2.26 -11.69
CA CYS A 64 6.27 -1.13 -10.79
C CYS A 64 6.62 -1.51 -9.33
N LYS A 65 7.68 -0.89 -8.77
CA LYS A 65 8.16 -1.13 -7.40
C LYS A 65 8.27 0.13 -6.55
N THR A 66 7.65 1.23 -6.96
CA THR A 66 7.79 2.53 -6.29
C THR A 66 7.35 2.48 -4.84
N CYS A 67 6.15 1.98 -4.56
CA CYS A 67 5.63 1.91 -3.19
C CYS A 67 6.49 1.02 -2.27
N LEU A 68 7.06 -0.07 -2.79
CA LEU A 68 7.95 -0.97 -2.04
C LEU A 68 9.18 -0.22 -1.50
N LYS A 69 9.83 0.59 -2.35
CA LYS A 69 11.03 1.37 -1.97
C LYS A 69 10.80 2.39 -0.85
N TYR A 70 9.54 2.78 -0.63
CA TYR A 70 9.16 3.83 0.31
C TYR A 70 8.36 3.29 1.51
N CYS A 71 8.29 1.98 1.69
CA CYS A 71 7.76 1.39 2.91
C CYS A 71 8.86 1.32 3.98
N VAL A 72 8.90 2.34 4.85
CA VAL A 72 9.91 2.44 5.92
C VAL A 72 9.83 1.28 6.91
N TYR A 73 8.62 0.75 7.15
CA TYR A 73 8.38 -0.31 8.13
C TYR A 73 8.49 -1.72 7.55
N GLY A 74 8.75 -1.87 6.25
CA GLY A 74 8.87 -3.17 5.60
C GLY A 74 7.58 -4.00 5.60
N ALA A 75 6.41 -3.34 5.59
CA ALA A 75 5.11 -3.99 5.40
C ALA A 75 4.90 -4.47 3.96
N ILE A 76 5.62 -3.88 3.01
CA ILE A 76 5.71 -4.33 1.62
C ILE A 76 7.19 -4.30 1.20
N VAL A 77 7.69 -5.40 0.62
CA VAL A 77 9.07 -5.56 0.12
C VAL A 77 9.11 -6.26 -1.24
#